data_AF-A0A380MYH3-F1
#
_entry.id   AF-A0A380MYH3-F1
#
_cell.length_a   1.000
_cell.length_b   1.000
_cell.length_c   1.000
_cell.angle_alpha   90.00
_cell.angle_beta   90.00
_cell.angle_gamma   90.00
#
_symmetry.space_group_name_H-M   'P 1'
#
loop_
_entity.id
_entity.type
_entity.pdbx_description
1 polymer ?
#
loop_
_entity_poly.entity_id
_entity_poly.type
_entity_poly.pdbx_seq_one_letter_code
_entity_poly.pdbx_strand_id
1 'polypeptide(L)'
;MVAGQPAKRLLWSLKERWPQGFNSQSDRWTADINIGSLSVASFNKKNGEVGAVLKGRLLNIRNLKIGNELVAGEEWNEQIPEPSYHAISYLNDCNFDKSFLKISVLDGKIEEPNYQSLNVNFDAQAFPVFAEMQSLALMPKGIKNKESNAKVFCILSLTGLTASGFKTKEGDNKAAIWASLASIRYLKADDTVFIGGKEAA
;
A
#
# COMPACT_ATOMS: atom_id res chain seq x y z
N MET A 1 -3.24 -10.57 10.13
CA MET A 1 -2.98 -11.02 11.51
C MET A 1 -2.97 -9.80 12.41
N VAL A 2 -3.71 -9.79 13.51
CA VAL A 2 -3.61 -8.70 14.49
C VAL A 2 -2.37 -8.95 15.32
N ALA A 3 -1.42 -8.02 15.37
CA ALA A 3 -0.21 -8.20 16.17
C ALA A 3 -0.17 -7.25 17.37
N GLY A 4 -0.68 -6.03 17.21
CA GLY A 4 -0.74 -5.08 18.30
C GLY A 4 -1.69 -5.54 19.41
N GLN A 5 -1.18 -5.58 20.64
CA GLN A 5 -1.97 -5.93 21.82
C GLN A 5 -3.19 -5.01 22.02
N PRO A 6 -3.10 -3.68 21.82
CA PRO A 6 -4.27 -2.79 21.91
C PRO A 6 -5.37 -3.18 20.92
N ALA A 7 -5.01 -3.37 19.64
CA ALA A 7 -5.96 -3.78 18.61
C ALA A 7 -6.59 -5.16 18.90
N LYS A 8 -5.80 -6.12 19.41
CA LYS A 8 -6.34 -7.43 19.81
C LYS A 8 -7.38 -7.31 20.90
N ARG A 9 -7.10 -6.57 21.97
CA ARG A 9 -8.00 -6.42 23.11
C ARG A 9 -9.31 -5.77 22.70
N LEU A 10 -9.23 -4.68 21.93
CA LEU A 10 -10.42 -3.99 21.42
C LEU A 10 -11.28 -4.90 20.52
N LEU A 11 -10.66 -5.62 19.58
CA LEU A 11 -11.41 -6.51 18.71
C LEU A 11 -12.07 -7.64 19.52
N TRP A 12 -11.37 -8.22 20.49
CA TRP A 12 -11.93 -9.28 21.34
C TRP A 12 -13.05 -8.80 22.26
N SER A 13 -13.00 -7.56 22.78
CA SER A 13 -14.11 -7.01 23.56
C SER A 13 -15.37 -6.80 22.71
N LEU A 14 -15.24 -6.74 21.38
CA LEU A 14 -16.33 -6.57 20.42
C LEU A 14 -16.76 -7.86 19.73
N LYS A 15 -16.37 -9.03 20.27
CA LYS A 15 -16.62 -10.35 19.66
C LYS A 15 -18.07 -10.58 19.25
N GLU A 16 -19.02 -10.14 20.08
CA GLU A 16 -20.46 -10.32 19.83
C GLU A 16 -20.96 -9.46 18.66
N ARG A 17 -20.26 -8.37 18.35
CA ARG A 17 -20.58 -7.45 17.24
C ARG A 17 -19.79 -7.74 15.96
N TRP A 18 -18.96 -8.79 15.95
CA TRP A 18 -18.15 -9.10 14.78
C TRP A 18 -19.03 -9.32 13.55
N PRO A 19 -18.61 -8.82 12.37
CA PRO A 19 -19.36 -9.03 11.14
C PRO A 19 -19.58 -10.53 10.90
N GLN A 20 -20.84 -10.92 10.69
CA GLN A 20 -21.23 -12.33 10.48
C GLN A 20 -20.98 -12.81 9.03
N GLY A 21 -20.15 -12.08 8.28
CA GLY A 21 -19.79 -12.39 6.89
C GLY A 21 -20.44 -11.46 5.86
N PHE A 22 -20.12 -11.73 4.59
CA PHE A 22 -20.59 -10.98 3.42
C PHE A 22 -22.12 -11.09 3.30
N ASN A 23 -22.82 -9.98 3.06
CA ASN A 23 -24.30 -9.86 2.98
C ASN A 23 -25.08 -10.03 4.29
N SER A 24 -24.42 -10.03 5.46
CA SER A 24 -25.15 -9.94 6.73
C SER A 24 -25.71 -8.53 6.93
N GLN A 25 -26.87 -8.39 7.59
CA GLN A 25 -27.40 -7.09 8.05
C GLN A 25 -26.61 -6.52 9.25
N SER A 26 -25.38 -7.00 9.46
CA SER A 26 -24.51 -6.49 10.52
C SER A 26 -24.24 -5.01 10.29
N ASP A 27 -24.11 -4.25 11.37
CA ASP A 27 -23.65 -2.87 11.28
C ASP A 27 -22.34 -2.78 10.50
N ARG A 28 -22.20 -1.73 9.69
CA ARG A 28 -20.96 -1.49 8.95
C ARG A 28 -19.86 -1.04 9.92
N TRP A 29 -18.72 -1.72 9.87
CA TRP A 29 -17.52 -1.31 10.60
C TRP A 29 -16.67 -0.40 9.71
N THR A 30 -16.29 0.77 10.23
CA THR A 30 -15.34 1.69 9.60
C THR A 30 -14.25 2.01 10.61
N ALA A 31 -12.98 1.90 10.22
CA ALA A 31 -11.87 2.06 11.14
C ALA A 31 -10.74 2.89 10.53
N ASP A 32 -10.16 3.73 11.37
CA ASP A 32 -8.86 4.35 11.14
C ASP A 32 -7.79 3.48 11.81
N ILE A 33 -6.87 2.93 11.00
CA ILE A 33 -5.94 1.90 11.45
C ILE A 33 -4.50 2.23 11.11
N ASN A 34 -3.60 1.79 11.99
CA ASN A 34 -2.17 1.71 11.69
C ASN A 34 -1.84 0.26 11.33
N ILE A 35 -1.28 0.07 10.13
CA ILE A 35 -0.72 -1.21 9.71
C ILE A 35 0.80 -1.17 9.77
N GLY A 36 1.40 -2.27 10.17
CA GLY A 36 2.85 -2.42 10.29
C GLY A 36 3.45 -3.38 9.29
N SER A 37 2.63 -3.90 8.38
CA SER A 37 3.02 -4.73 7.25
C SER A 37 1.87 -4.78 6.25
N LEU A 38 2.18 -4.86 4.97
CA LEU A 38 1.18 -4.99 3.89
C LEU A 38 1.63 -6.08 2.93
N SER A 39 0.73 -7.01 2.64
CA SER A 39 0.96 -8.09 1.68
C SER A 39 -0.33 -8.43 0.94
N VAL A 40 -0.25 -9.37 0.01
CA VAL A 40 -1.40 -9.81 -0.77
C VAL A 40 -1.39 -11.32 -0.93
N ALA A 41 -2.57 -11.93 -0.99
CA ALA A 41 -2.71 -13.33 -1.33
C ALA A 41 -3.80 -13.52 -2.39
N SER A 42 -3.57 -14.48 -3.27
CA SER A 42 -4.59 -14.99 -4.18
C SER A 42 -5.51 -15.98 -3.47
N PHE A 43 -6.72 -16.13 -4.00
CA PHE A 43 -7.65 -17.19 -3.62
C PHE A 43 -8.50 -17.60 -4.83
N ASN A 44 -9.12 -18.78 -4.75
CA ASN A 44 -10.01 -19.27 -5.79
C ASN A 44 -11.42 -18.76 -5.54
N LYS A 45 -12.01 -18.04 -6.50
CA LYS A 45 -13.43 -17.74 -6.47
C LYS A 45 -14.24 -18.95 -6.92
N LYS A 46 -15.52 -19.01 -6.51
CA LYS A 46 -16.44 -20.09 -6.91
C LYS A 46 -16.66 -20.18 -8.42
N ASN A 47 -16.56 -19.05 -9.14
CA ASN A 47 -16.69 -18.98 -10.59
C ASN A 47 -15.40 -19.38 -11.35
N GLY A 48 -14.37 -19.87 -10.67
CA GLY A 48 -13.10 -20.28 -11.28
C GLY A 48 -12.11 -19.14 -11.56
N GLU A 49 -12.50 -17.89 -11.31
CA GLU A 49 -11.57 -16.75 -11.39
C GLU A 49 -10.63 -16.68 -10.19
N VAL A 50 -9.52 -15.97 -10.37
CA VAL A 50 -8.58 -15.66 -9.28
C VAL A 50 -9.04 -14.41 -8.55
N GLY A 51 -9.37 -14.58 -7.26
CA GLY A 51 -9.58 -13.47 -6.34
C GLY A 51 -8.26 -13.06 -5.69
N ALA A 52 -8.24 -11.86 -5.10
CA ALA A 52 -7.12 -11.41 -4.28
C ALA A 52 -7.61 -10.64 -3.06
N VAL A 53 -6.83 -10.70 -1.98
CA VAL A 53 -7.12 -10.02 -0.73
C VAL A 53 -5.86 -9.38 -0.18
N LEU A 54 -5.99 -8.14 0.30
CA LEU A 54 -4.93 -7.48 1.05
C LEU A 54 -4.80 -8.14 2.42
N LYS A 55 -3.57 -8.41 2.81
CA LYS A 55 -3.19 -8.94 4.11
C LYS A 55 -2.25 -7.95 4.78
N GLY A 56 -2.15 -8.05 6.09
CA GLY A 56 -1.26 -7.18 6.83
C GLY A 56 -1.25 -7.46 8.32
N ARG A 57 -0.43 -6.67 9.00
CA ARG A 57 -0.27 -6.67 10.44
C ARG A 57 -0.94 -5.43 11.01
N LEU A 58 -2.11 -5.60 11.59
CA LEU A 58 -2.79 -4.53 12.30
C LEU A 58 -2.02 -4.23 13.60
N LEU A 59 -1.51 -3.00 13.70
CA LEU A 59 -0.80 -2.50 14.88
C LEU A 59 -1.74 -1.81 15.83
N ASN A 60 -2.56 -0.90 15.32
CA ASN A 60 -3.45 -0.11 16.14
C ASN A 60 -4.74 0.22 15.40
N ILE A 61 -5.82 0.40 16.16
CA ILE A 61 -7.06 1.01 15.69
C ILE A 61 -7.11 2.35 16.41
N ARG A 62 -6.96 3.45 15.67
CA ARG A 62 -7.01 4.81 16.22
C ARG A 62 -8.45 5.22 16.51
N ASN A 63 -9.33 4.96 15.54
CA ASN A 63 -10.76 5.20 15.66
C ASN A 63 -11.54 4.01 15.08
N LEU A 64 -12.68 3.66 15.68
CA LEU A 64 -13.57 2.60 15.19
C LEU A 64 -15.03 3.03 15.31
N LYS A 65 -15.73 3.07 14.18
CA LYS A 65 -17.17 3.32 14.08
C LYS A 65 -17.91 2.04 13.69
N ILE A 66 -18.96 1.69 14.42
CA ILE A 66 -19.87 0.60 14.10
C ILE A 66 -21.26 1.20 13.86
N GLY A 67 -21.74 1.15 12.62
CA GLY A 67 -22.95 1.89 12.22
C GLY A 67 -22.71 3.40 12.41
N ASN A 68 -23.47 4.02 13.31
CA ASN A 68 -23.32 5.44 13.66
C ASN A 68 -22.57 5.67 14.98
N GLU A 69 -22.20 4.61 15.70
CA GLU A 69 -21.59 4.68 17.04
C GLU A 69 -20.06 4.70 16.94
N LEU A 70 -19.41 5.66 17.61
CA LEU A 70 -17.96 5.66 17.83
C LEU A 70 -17.64 4.75 19.02
N VAL A 71 -17.06 3.59 18.73
CA VAL A 71 -16.80 2.52 19.70
C VAL A 71 -15.38 2.60 20.28
N ALA A 72 -14.45 3.21 19.55
CA ALA A 72 -13.11 3.50 20.04
C ALA A 72 -12.54 4.75 19.35
N GLY A 73 -11.69 5.49 20.07
CA GLY A 73 -11.16 6.77 19.63
C GLY A 73 -11.81 7.95 20.36
N GLU A 74 -11.23 9.13 20.23
CA GLU A 74 -11.71 10.35 20.92
C GLU A 74 -12.74 11.11 20.07
N GLU A 75 -12.54 11.15 18.76
CA GLU A 75 -13.43 11.87 17.84
C GLU A 75 -13.44 11.20 16.46
N TRP A 76 -14.63 11.09 15.88
CA TRP A 76 -14.80 10.67 14.49
C TRP A 76 -14.92 11.90 13.61
N ASN A 77 -13.80 12.35 13.05
CA ASN A 77 -13.85 13.42 12.07
C ASN A 77 -14.55 12.90 10.79
N GLU A 78 -15.67 13.51 10.41
CA GLU A 78 -16.35 13.17 9.14
C GLU A 78 -15.48 13.49 7.91
N GLN A 79 -14.54 14.42 8.05
CA GLN A 79 -13.43 14.61 7.13
C GLN A 79 -12.33 13.59 7.46
N ILE A 80 -12.62 12.31 7.22
CA ILE A 80 -11.58 11.29 7.26
C ILE A 80 -10.63 11.60 6.09
N PRO A 81 -9.35 11.93 6.34
CA PRO A 81 -8.40 12.13 5.26
C PRO A 81 -8.34 10.84 4.42
N GLU A 82 -8.15 10.97 3.10
CA GLU A 82 -8.05 9.79 2.25
C GLU A 82 -7.01 8.82 2.84
N PRO A 83 -7.34 7.53 2.98
CA PRO A 83 -6.42 6.55 3.51
C PRO A 83 -5.12 6.58 2.70
N SER A 84 -4.05 6.99 3.38
CA SER A 84 -2.72 7.07 2.79
C SER A 84 -1.79 6.05 3.43
N TYR A 85 -0.97 5.44 2.59
CA TYR A 85 0.06 4.50 2.98
C TYR A 85 1.43 5.11 2.67
N HIS A 86 2.21 5.36 3.71
CA HIS A 86 3.57 5.86 3.56
C HIS A 86 4.54 4.70 3.40
N ALA A 87 4.96 4.48 2.17
CA ALA A 87 5.82 3.37 1.76
C ALA A 87 7.28 3.81 1.77
N ILE A 88 8.09 3.24 2.67
CA ILE A 88 9.55 3.30 2.58
C ILE A 88 9.98 2.20 1.61
N SER A 89 10.56 2.57 0.47
CA SER A 89 10.70 1.64 -0.64
C SER A 89 11.88 1.90 -1.55
N TYR A 90 12.26 0.87 -2.30
CA TYR A 90 13.14 0.97 -3.45
C TYR A 90 12.31 0.99 -4.74
N LEU A 91 12.61 1.90 -5.65
CA LEU A 91 12.01 1.93 -6.98
C LEU A 91 12.78 0.97 -7.90
N ASN A 92 12.11 -0.08 -8.37
CA ASN A 92 12.74 -1.12 -9.19
C ASN A 92 12.52 -0.92 -10.69
N ASP A 93 11.41 -0.28 -11.06
CA ASP A 93 11.02 -0.04 -12.44
C ASP A 93 10.22 1.25 -12.50
N CYS A 94 10.51 2.10 -13.47
CA CYS A 94 9.67 3.24 -13.80
C CYS A 94 9.46 3.33 -15.30
N ASN A 95 8.20 3.19 -15.71
CA ASN A 95 7.76 3.47 -17.06
C ASN A 95 7.03 4.80 -17.07
N PHE A 96 7.77 5.88 -17.37
CA PHE A 96 7.24 7.25 -17.36
C PHE A 96 6.11 7.42 -18.38
N ASP A 97 6.30 6.91 -19.60
CA ASP A 97 5.31 7.03 -20.68
C ASP A 97 3.97 6.35 -20.33
N LYS A 98 4.01 5.29 -19.52
CA LYS A 98 2.81 4.59 -19.02
C LYS A 98 2.36 5.08 -17.64
N SER A 99 3.01 6.10 -17.10
CA SER A 99 2.82 6.63 -15.75
C SER A 99 2.73 5.54 -14.68
N PHE A 100 3.72 4.65 -14.70
CA PHE A 100 3.74 3.43 -13.89
C PHE A 100 5.08 3.24 -13.16
N LEU A 101 5.00 2.84 -11.89
CA LEU A 101 6.13 2.45 -11.05
C LEU A 101 5.95 1.02 -10.53
N LYS A 102 7.07 0.33 -10.37
CA LYS A 102 7.14 -0.88 -9.54
C LYS A 102 8.10 -0.65 -8.39
N ILE A 103 7.57 -0.67 -7.17
CA ILE A 103 8.35 -0.44 -5.95
C ILE A 103 8.43 -1.72 -5.12
N SER A 104 9.51 -1.85 -4.35
CA SER A 104 9.66 -2.84 -3.29
C SER A 104 9.60 -2.13 -1.95
N VAL A 105 8.50 -2.32 -1.24
CA VAL A 105 8.30 -1.73 0.09
C VAL A 105 9.03 -2.55 1.13
N LEU A 106 9.81 -1.88 1.97
CA LEU A 106 10.45 -2.46 3.12
C LEU A 106 9.38 -2.82 4.16
N ASP A 107 9.31 -4.10 4.48
CA ASP A 107 8.38 -4.69 5.44
C ASP A 107 9.15 -5.64 6.37
N GLY A 108 8.54 -6.11 7.45
CA GLY A 108 9.14 -7.08 8.37
C GLY A 108 10.04 -6.45 9.44
N LYS A 109 10.97 -7.26 9.96
CA LYS A 109 11.92 -6.84 11.01
C LYS A 109 13.14 -6.17 10.38
N ILE A 110 13.83 -5.33 11.13
CA ILE A 110 15.07 -4.67 10.65
C ILE A 110 16.16 -5.72 10.40
N GLU A 111 16.24 -6.75 11.25
CA GLU A 111 17.26 -7.80 11.13
C GLU A 111 16.98 -8.76 9.97
N GLU A 112 15.72 -8.88 9.56
CA GLU A 112 15.24 -9.76 8.50
C GLU A 112 14.20 -9.02 7.64
N PRO A 113 14.64 -8.05 6.82
CA PRO A 113 13.73 -7.24 6.02
C PRO A 113 13.08 -8.11 4.95
N ASN A 114 11.77 -8.00 4.86
CA ASN A 114 10.98 -8.54 3.77
C ASN A 114 10.65 -7.43 2.77
N TYR A 115 10.46 -7.79 1.52
CA TYR A 115 10.13 -6.85 0.46
C TYR A 115 8.80 -7.23 -0.17
N GLN A 116 7.84 -6.31 -0.11
CA GLN A 116 6.57 -6.47 -0.82
C GLN A 116 6.58 -5.61 -2.08
N SER A 117 6.40 -6.23 -3.24
CA SER A 117 6.25 -5.50 -4.50
C SER A 117 4.86 -4.89 -4.62
N LEU A 118 4.82 -3.60 -4.97
CA LEU A 118 3.62 -2.84 -5.32
C LEU A 118 3.74 -2.30 -6.74
N ASN A 119 2.62 -2.29 -7.44
CA ASN A 119 2.43 -1.55 -8.68
C ASN A 119 1.78 -0.21 -8.35
N VAL A 120 2.33 0.88 -8.86
CA VAL A 120 1.86 2.22 -8.53
C VAL A 120 1.63 2.99 -9.82
N ASN A 121 0.41 3.50 -10.01
CA ASN A 121 0.11 4.45 -11.09
C ASN A 121 0.36 5.87 -10.58
N PHE A 122 0.74 6.77 -11.46
CA PHE A 122 0.88 8.19 -11.15
C PHE A 122 0.36 9.07 -12.29
N ASP A 123 0.33 10.38 -12.08
CA ASP A 123 0.10 11.37 -13.14
C ASP A 123 1.44 12.01 -13.52
N ALA A 124 1.91 11.77 -14.74
CA ALA A 124 3.18 12.32 -15.23
C ALA A 124 3.25 13.85 -15.16
N GLN A 125 2.13 14.56 -15.29
CA GLN A 125 2.10 16.02 -15.18
C GLN A 125 2.23 16.48 -13.72
N ALA A 126 1.66 15.74 -12.77
CA ALA A 126 1.75 16.04 -11.34
C ALA A 126 3.13 15.71 -10.75
N PHE A 127 3.89 14.80 -11.38
CA PHE A 127 5.19 14.34 -10.89
C PHE A 127 6.32 14.55 -11.92
N PRO A 128 6.68 15.82 -12.22
CA PRO A 128 7.73 16.14 -13.21
C PRO A 128 9.12 15.63 -12.81
N VAL A 129 9.33 15.30 -11.53
CA VAL A 129 10.55 14.70 -11.02
C VAL A 129 10.95 13.42 -11.76
N PHE A 130 9.99 12.65 -12.26
CA PHE A 130 10.28 11.45 -13.04
C PHE A 130 10.79 11.78 -14.46
N ALA A 131 10.37 12.89 -15.04
CA ALA A 131 10.93 13.39 -16.30
C ALA A 131 12.38 13.88 -16.08
N GLU A 132 12.64 14.55 -14.95
CA GLU A 132 14.00 14.96 -14.57
C GLU A 132 14.92 13.74 -14.42
N MET A 133 14.49 12.71 -13.65
CA MET A 133 15.22 11.46 -13.54
C MET A 133 15.47 10.78 -14.89
N GLN A 134 14.50 10.83 -15.81
CA GLN A 134 14.65 10.30 -17.17
C GLN A 134 15.73 11.04 -17.96
N SER A 135 15.75 12.38 -17.87
CA SER A 135 16.76 13.21 -18.54
C SER A 135 18.19 12.95 -18.03
N LEU A 136 18.32 12.57 -16.77
CA LEU A 136 19.59 12.22 -16.13
C LEU A 136 19.98 10.73 -16.28
N ALA A 137 19.17 9.94 -17.01
CA ALA A 137 19.35 8.50 -17.16
C ALA A 137 19.34 7.71 -15.83
N LEU A 138 18.64 8.22 -14.80
CA LEU A 138 18.55 7.63 -13.46
C LEU A 138 17.30 6.75 -13.26
N MET A 139 16.54 6.49 -14.32
CA MET A 139 15.32 5.71 -14.26
C MET A 139 15.60 4.21 -14.21
N PRO A 140 15.14 3.48 -13.16
CA PRO A 140 15.28 2.03 -13.10
C PRO A 140 14.50 1.35 -14.23
N LYS A 141 15.12 0.34 -14.86
CA LYS A 141 14.56 -0.39 -16.02
C LYS A 141 14.13 -1.81 -15.67
N GLY A 142 13.60 -1.99 -14.46
CA GLY A 142 13.15 -3.28 -13.96
C GLY A 142 14.27 -4.17 -13.43
N ILE A 143 13.86 -5.25 -12.75
CA ILE A 143 14.76 -6.11 -11.96
C ILE A 143 15.82 -6.85 -12.78
N LYS A 144 15.59 -7.04 -14.08
CA LYS A 144 16.56 -7.66 -14.99
C LYS A 144 17.82 -6.81 -15.16
N ASN A 145 17.70 -5.50 -14.96
CA ASN A 145 18.79 -4.53 -15.07
C ASN A 145 19.31 -4.11 -13.68
N LYS A 146 19.07 -4.89 -12.62
CA LYS A 146 19.38 -4.48 -11.24
C LYS A 146 20.82 -4.01 -11.00
N GLU A 147 21.79 -4.58 -11.72
CA GLU A 147 23.21 -4.24 -11.55
C GLU A 147 23.58 -2.90 -12.21
N SER A 148 22.83 -2.48 -13.23
CA SER A 148 23.07 -1.24 -13.98
C SER A 148 22.05 -0.14 -13.70
N ASN A 149 20.96 -0.45 -13.00
CA ASN A 149 19.98 0.54 -12.55
C ASN A 149 20.62 1.45 -11.49
N ALA A 150 20.25 2.73 -11.55
CA ALA A 150 20.45 3.64 -10.43
C ALA A 150 19.77 3.07 -9.17
N LYS A 151 20.42 3.25 -8.02
CA LYS A 151 19.88 2.86 -6.73
C LYS A 151 18.89 3.92 -6.27
N VAL A 152 17.61 3.66 -6.46
CA VAL A 152 16.56 4.63 -6.13
C VAL A 152 15.86 4.25 -4.84
N PHE A 153 16.08 5.04 -3.79
CA PHE A 153 15.37 4.97 -2.52
C PHE A 153 14.32 6.06 -2.45
N CYS A 154 13.14 5.75 -1.93
CA CYS A 154 12.03 6.69 -1.85
C CYS A 154 11.10 6.45 -0.66
N ILE A 155 10.48 7.53 -0.20
CA ILE A 155 9.35 7.53 0.73
C ILE A 155 8.16 8.11 -0.02
N LEU A 156 7.21 7.25 -0.36
CA LEU A 156 6.04 7.60 -1.18
C LEU A 156 4.77 7.59 -0.34
N SER A 157 3.89 8.56 -0.55
CA SER A 157 2.51 8.51 -0.06
C SER A 157 1.62 7.91 -1.13
N LEU A 158 0.96 6.79 -0.81
CA LEU A 158 0.12 6.04 -1.73
C LEU A 158 -1.34 6.05 -1.28
N THR A 159 -2.27 6.17 -2.21
CA THR A 159 -3.72 6.05 -1.97
C THR A 159 -4.33 4.96 -2.86
N GLY A 160 -5.60 4.64 -2.66
CA GLY A 160 -6.33 3.72 -3.53
C GLY A 160 -5.77 2.29 -3.56
N LEU A 161 -5.24 1.82 -2.42
CA LEU A 161 -4.68 0.47 -2.30
C LEU A 161 -5.73 -0.61 -2.61
N THR A 162 -5.44 -1.44 -3.62
CA THR A 162 -6.30 -2.54 -4.06
C THR A 162 -5.49 -3.81 -4.30
N ALA A 163 -6.17 -4.96 -4.22
CA ALA A 163 -5.61 -6.26 -4.54
C ALA A 163 -6.26 -6.80 -5.81
N SER A 164 -5.43 -7.28 -6.75
CA SER A 164 -5.91 -7.92 -7.98
C SER A 164 -5.33 -9.32 -8.12
N GLY A 165 -6.19 -10.30 -8.40
CA GLY A 165 -5.81 -11.68 -8.68
C GLY A 165 -5.57 -11.90 -10.16
N PHE A 166 -4.61 -12.75 -10.52
CA PHE A 166 -4.32 -13.10 -11.91
C PHE A 166 -3.70 -14.50 -12.02
N LYS A 167 -3.80 -15.10 -13.22
CA LYS A 167 -3.08 -16.33 -13.56
C LYS A 167 -1.75 -16.00 -14.21
N THR A 168 -0.67 -16.67 -13.81
CA THR A 168 0.61 -16.59 -14.51
C THR A 168 0.54 -17.35 -15.83
N LYS A 169 1.56 -17.17 -16.69
CA LYS A 169 1.72 -17.98 -17.91
C LYS A 169 1.84 -19.48 -17.62
N GLU A 170 2.33 -19.84 -16.43
CA GLU A 170 2.47 -21.21 -15.95
C GLU A 170 1.15 -21.77 -15.36
N GLY A 171 0.11 -20.95 -15.25
CA GLY A 171 -1.19 -21.34 -14.71
C GLY A 171 -1.37 -21.11 -13.21
N ASP A 172 -0.33 -20.63 -12.51
CA ASP A 172 -0.38 -20.36 -11.07
C ASP A 172 -1.24 -19.14 -10.75
N ASN A 173 -1.99 -19.23 -9.65
CA ASN A 173 -2.79 -18.12 -9.15
C ASN A 173 -1.92 -17.18 -8.31
N LYS A 174 -1.70 -15.96 -8.80
CA LYS A 174 -0.96 -14.91 -8.07
C LYS A 174 -1.86 -13.72 -7.80
N ALA A 175 -1.36 -12.84 -6.94
CA ALA A 175 -2.00 -11.57 -6.64
C ALA A 175 -0.97 -10.44 -6.65
N ALA A 176 -1.45 -9.25 -6.95
CA ALA A 176 -0.67 -8.02 -6.95
C ALA A 176 -1.38 -6.94 -6.16
N ILE A 177 -0.59 -6.03 -5.61
CA ILE A 177 -1.09 -4.81 -4.98
C ILE A 177 -0.96 -3.68 -5.99
N TRP A 178 -2.02 -2.90 -6.12
CA TRP A 178 -2.09 -1.68 -6.92
C TRP A 178 -2.37 -0.49 -6.02
N ALA A 179 -1.77 0.64 -6.33
CA ALA A 179 -2.00 1.91 -5.66
C ALA A 179 -1.82 3.09 -6.63
N SER A 180 -2.17 4.27 -6.16
CA SER A 180 -1.92 5.54 -6.84
C SER A 180 -0.93 6.37 -6.03
N LEU A 181 0.03 7.00 -6.71
CA LEU A 181 0.96 7.92 -6.07
C LEU A 181 0.25 9.24 -5.74
N ALA A 182 0.21 9.59 -4.46
CA ALA A 182 -0.37 10.83 -3.98
C ALA A 182 0.69 11.92 -3.76
N SER A 183 1.83 11.56 -3.18
CA SER A 183 2.95 12.49 -3.00
C SER A 183 4.28 11.78 -2.82
N ILE A 184 5.37 12.52 -3.04
CA ILE A 184 6.76 12.06 -2.84
C ILE A 184 7.31 12.80 -1.63
N ARG A 185 7.52 12.10 -0.51
CA ARG A 185 8.11 12.70 0.70
C ARG A 185 9.63 12.74 0.63
N TYR A 186 10.23 11.75 -0.05
CA TYR A 186 11.67 11.66 -0.25
C TYR A 186 11.96 10.82 -1.49
N LEU A 187 12.95 11.23 -2.29
CA LEU A 187 13.42 10.49 -3.45
C LEU A 187 14.91 10.76 -3.65
N LYS A 188 15.71 9.70 -3.68
CA LYS A 188 17.14 9.75 -3.94
C LYS A 188 17.50 8.68 -4.96
N ALA A 189 18.16 9.07 -6.04
CA ALA A 189 18.71 8.15 -7.02
C ALA A 189 20.24 8.29 -7.05
N ASP A 190 20.94 7.21 -6.74
CA ASP A 190 22.39 7.22 -6.50
C ASP A 190 22.77 8.35 -5.53
N ASP A 191 23.57 9.32 -5.94
CA ASP A 191 23.97 10.45 -5.10
C ASP A 191 23.11 11.72 -5.29
N THR A 192 22.08 11.65 -6.14
CA THR A 192 21.20 12.78 -6.45
C THR A 192 19.92 12.72 -5.61
N VAL A 193 19.63 13.78 -4.87
CA VAL A 193 18.38 13.94 -4.11
C VAL A 193 17.40 14.77 -4.94
N PHE A 194 16.20 14.24 -5.10
CA PHE A 194 15.10 14.91 -5.77
C PHE A 194 14.08 15.37 -4.74
N ILE A 195 13.86 16.68 -4.67
CA ILE A 195 12.86 17.28 -3.77
C ILE A 195 11.58 17.47 -4.58
N GLY A 196 10.67 16.49 -4.47
CA GLY A 196 9.34 16.57 -5.07
C GLY A 196 8.44 17.50 -4.27
N GLY A 197 8.33 18.75 -4.70
CA GLY A 197 7.44 19.74 -4.09
C GLY A 197 5.96 19.46 -4.38
N LYS A 198 5.22 19.05 -3.35
CA LYS A 198 3.95 19.67 -2.90
C LYS A 198 3.55 19.06 -1.56
N GLU A 199 3.67 19.84 -0.48
CA GLU A 199 2.73 19.68 0.63
C GLU A 199 1.35 20.01 0.07
N ALA A 200 0.47 19.01 0.01
CA ALA A 200 -0.94 19.31 -0.13
C ALA A 200 -1.35 20.03 1.17
N ALA A 201 -1.76 21.30 1.03
CA ALA A 201 -2.38 22.08 2.09
C ALA A 201 -3.67 21.42 2.58
#